data_AF-A0AA39K0W2-F1
#
_entry.id   AF-A0AA39K0W2-F1
#
_cell.length_a   1.000
_cell.length_b   1.000
_cell.length_c   1.000
_cell.angle_alpha   90.00
_cell.angle_beta   90.00
_cell.angle_gamma   90.00
#
_symmetry.space_group_name_H-M   'P 1'
#
loop_
_entity.id
_entity.type
_entity.pdbx_description
1 polymer ?
#
loop_
_entity_poly.entity_id
_entity_poly.type
_entity_poly.pdbx_seq_one_letter_code
_entity_poly.pdbx_strand_id
1 'polypeptide(L)'
;MTRVPSTIPIPSSKALKGLRSMVLALVFATGVATGGVALNCLNKAKDEQDRINENLPNEACRQVLFIPCTSVNIDVKDLAGSAIVVVLGALLSVVVSVVYALVPMLHTFAPSSSKLKFLEPLSWAFCTAVLLGGLIPLTVFFATRKAGITVMLGDLEISTVIIDELLVILGEETTYKHIGYLKPLVIIPWFTMFFSAVAAGVSWVYHRQPAMKQDGLLGNGVYRHREMSEPKTMRVGA
;
A
#
# COMPACT_ATOMS: atom_id res chain seq x y z
N MET A 1 7.71 19.45 41.82
CA MET A 1 7.77 18.73 40.52
C MET A 1 6.50 17.91 40.37
N THR A 2 5.54 18.42 39.60
CA THR A 2 4.22 17.83 39.36
C THR A 2 4.35 16.70 38.32
N ARG A 3 4.03 15.47 38.74
CA ARG A 3 3.97 14.30 37.86
C ARG A 3 2.67 14.40 37.06
N VAL A 4 2.76 14.76 35.78
CA VAL A 4 1.62 14.74 34.84
C VAL A 4 1.22 13.28 34.59
N PRO A 5 -0.01 12.85 34.93
CA PRO A 5 -0.50 11.56 34.48
C PRO A 5 -1.22 11.79 33.15
N SER A 6 -0.50 11.70 32.04
CA SER A 6 -1.12 11.53 30.73
C SER A 6 -1.33 10.03 30.49
N THR A 7 -2.24 9.41 31.26
CA THR A 7 -2.69 8.04 30.99
C THR A 7 -3.64 8.09 29.80
N ILE A 8 -3.07 8.02 28.60
CA ILE A 8 -3.84 7.74 27.38
C ILE A 8 -4.55 6.39 27.62
N PRO A 9 -5.89 6.32 27.53
CA PRO A 9 -6.61 5.07 27.75
C PRO A 9 -6.20 4.05 26.68
N ILE A 10 -5.50 3.00 27.10
CA ILE A 10 -5.06 1.92 26.22
C ILE A 10 -6.31 1.06 25.90
N PRO A 11 -6.64 0.83 24.62
CA PRO A 11 -7.81 0.06 24.24
C PRO A 11 -7.69 -1.41 24.70
N SER A 12 -8.85 -2.00 25.04
CA SER A 12 -8.98 -3.41 25.43
C SER A 12 -8.35 -4.34 24.39
N SER A 13 -7.74 -5.44 24.83
CA SER A 13 -7.02 -6.40 23.96
C SER A 13 -7.90 -6.98 22.84
N LYS A 14 -9.20 -7.15 23.09
CA LYS A 14 -10.18 -7.58 22.07
C LYS A 14 -10.41 -6.51 21.00
N ALA A 15 -10.53 -5.25 21.42
CA ALA A 15 -10.70 -4.12 20.52
C ALA A 15 -9.46 -3.92 19.63
N LEU A 16 -8.26 -4.09 20.19
CA LEU A 16 -7.01 -3.95 19.44
C LEU A 16 -6.81 -5.08 18.41
N LYS A 17 -7.22 -6.31 18.74
CA LYS A 17 -7.25 -7.43 17.77
C LYS A 17 -8.22 -7.15 16.62
N GLY A 18 -9.42 -6.67 16.93
CA GLY A 18 -10.42 -6.29 15.92
C GLY A 18 -9.91 -5.16 15.01
N LEU A 19 -9.34 -4.11 15.61
CA LEU A 19 -8.74 -3.00 14.87
C LEU A 19 -7.59 -3.47 13.97
N ARG A 20 -6.71 -4.34 14.46
CA ARG A 20 -5.62 -4.92 13.66
C ARG A 20 -6.17 -5.68 12.45
N SER A 21 -7.15 -6.56 12.65
CA SER A 21 -7.78 -7.32 11.56
C SER A 21 -8.44 -6.41 10.53
N MET A 22 -9.13 -5.36 10.98
CA MET A 22 -9.79 -4.39 10.11
C MET A 22 -8.77 -3.62 9.26
N VAL A 23 -7.69 -3.14 9.87
CA VAL A 23 -6.64 -2.40 9.15
C VAL A 23 -5.92 -3.29 8.15
N LEU A 24 -5.60 -4.55 8.50
CA LEU A 24 -5.01 -5.52 7.57
C LEU A 24 -5.93 -5.77 6.35
N ALA A 25 -7.24 -5.91 6.57
CA ALA A 25 -8.21 -6.08 5.49
C ALA A 25 -8.32 -4.82 4.59
N LEU A 26 -8.22 -3.63 5.17
CA LEU A 26 -8.20 -2.37 4.41
C LEU A 26 -6.94 -2.26 3.54
N VAL A 27 -5.77 -2.58 4.08
CA VAL A 27 -4.53 -2.62 3.30
C VAL A 27 -4.63 -3.62 2.15
N PHE A 28 -5.17 -4.81 2.42
CA PHE A 28 -5.39 -5.83 1.40
C PHE A 28 -6.30 -5.30 0.27
N ALA A 29 -7.46 -4.74 0.64
CA ALA A 29 -8.44 -4.25 -0.32
C ALA A 29 -7.88 -3.12 -1.19
N THR A 30 -7.23 -2.11 -0.57
CA THR A 30 -6.66 -1.00 -1.33
C THR A 30 -5.45 -1.42 -2.15
N GLY A 31 -4.63 -2.36 -1.66
CA GLY A 31 -3.50 -2.90 -2.41
C GLY A 31 -3.92 -3.67 -3.67
N VAL A 32 -4.97 -4.50 -3.57
CA VAL A 32 -5.57 -5.18 -4.73
C VAL A 32 -6.19 -4.16 -5.69
N ALA A 33 -6.89 -3.14 -5.18
CA ALA A 33 -7.43 -2.07 -6.00
C ALA A 33 -6.34 -1.31 -6.78
N THR A 34 -5.20 -1.01 -6.14
CA THR A 34 -4.03 -0.43 -6.83
C THR A 34 -3.56 -1.32 -7.98
N GLY A 35 -3.43 -2.62 -7.77
CA GLY A 35 -3.05 -3.57 -8.83
C GLY A 35 -4.06 -3.61 -9.98
N GLY A 36 -5.36 -3.63 -9.67
CA GLY A 36 -6.43 -3.62 -10.68
C GLY A 36 -6.44 -2.35 -11.53
N VAL A 37 -6.25 -1.18 -10.91
CA VAL A 37 -6.15 0.08 -11.64
C VAL A 37 -4.89 0.15 -12.50
N ALA A 38 -3.76 -0.37 -12.02
CA ALA A 38 -2.54 -0.44 -12.83
C ALA A 38 -2.72 -1.28 -14.10
N LEU A 39 -3.39 -2.44 -14.00
CA LEU A 39 -3.72 -3.27 -15.16
C LEU A 39 -4.67 -2.55 -16.13
N ASN A 40 -5.69 -1.86 -15.61
CA ASN A 40 -6.58 -1.07 -16.45
C ASN A 40 -5.84 0.08 -17.17
N CYS A 41 -4.88 0.73 -16.51
CA CYS A 41 -4.04 1.74 -17.15
C CYS A 41 -3.15 1.15 -18.24
N LEU A 42 -2.60 -0.05 -18.02
CA LEU A 42 -1.77 -0.73 -19.03
C LEU A 42 -2.57 -1.06 -20.29
N ASN A 43 -3.79 -1.57 -20.14
CA ASN A 43 -4.65 -1.87 -21.28
C ASN A 43 -5.01 -0.59 -22.04
N LYS A 44 -5.44 0.46 -21.33
CA LYS A 44 -5.81 1.74 -21.97
C LYS A 44 -4.62 2.43 -22.64
N ALA A 45 -3.44 2.39 -22.03
CA ALA A 45 -2.23 2.95 -22.64
C ALA A 45 -1.85 2.19 -23.92
N LYS A 46 -2.06 0.88 -23.95
CA LYS A 46 -1.84 0.07 -25.16
C LYS A 46 -2.86 0.41 -26.25
N ASP A 47 -4.14 0.49 -25.90
CA ASP A 47 -5.21 0.85 -26.85
C ASP A 47 -4.97 2.25 -27.46
N GLU A 48 -4.49 3.22 -26.68
CA GLU A 48 -4.12 4.55 -27.18
C GLU A 48 -2.88 4.52 -28.08
N GLN A 49 -1.86 3.75 -27.72
CA GLN A 49 -0.68 3.57 -28.55
C GLN A 49 -1.04 2.95 -29.91
N ASP A 50 -1.92 1.96 -29.92
CA ASP A 50 -2.40 1.30 -31.14
C ASP A 50 -3.24 2.28 -31.98
N ARG A 51 -4.13 3.07 -31.36
CA ARG A 51 -4.92 4.13 -32.03
C ARG A 51 -4.03 5.20 -32.67
N ILE A 52 -2.99 5.65 -31.95
CA ILE A 52 -2.04 6.64 -32.46
C ILE A 52 -1.26 6.05 -33.63
N ASN A 53 -0.73 4.83 -33.49
CA ASN A 53 0.01 4.15 -34.56
C ASN A 53 -0.84 3.93 -35.83
N GLU A 54 -2.15 3.72 -35.71
CA GLU A 54 -3.04 3.52 -36.85
C GLU A 54 -3.43 4.85 -37.53
N ASN A 55 -3.68 5.91 -36.75
CA ASN A 55 -4.21 7.19 -37.27
C ASN A 55 -3.12 8.20 -37.69
N LEU A 56 -1.99 8.29 -36.97
CA LEU A 56 -0.94 9.29 -37.26
C LEU A 56 -0.31 9.15 -38.66
N PRO A 57 0.03 7.93 -39.14
CA PRO A 57 0.64 7.77 -40.47
C PRO A 57 -0.28 8.20 -41.62
N ASN A 58 -1.59 8.03 -41.44
CA ASN A 58 -2.57 8.15 -42.51
C ASN A 58 -3.17 9.56 -42.65
N GLU A 59 -3.42 10.26 -41.54
CA GLU A 59 -4.17 11.52 -41.57
C GLU A 59 -3.30 12.74 -41.22
N ALA A 60 -2.59 12.71 -40.10
CA ALA A 60 -1.90 13.88 -39.56
C ALA A 60 -0.58 14.22 -40.27
N CYS A 61 0.31 13.24 -40.42
CA CYS A 61 1.56 13.46 -41.12
C CYS A 61 1.34 13.74 -42.60
N ARG A 62 0.32 13.13 -43.21
CA ARG A 62 -0.01 13.41 -44.61
C ARG A 62 -0.58 14.82 -44.81
N GLN A 63 -1.40 15.31 -43.89
CA GLN A 63 -1.96 16.67 -44.00
C GLN A 63 -0.94 17.77 -43.73
N VAL A 64 -0.04 17.60 -42.76
CA VAL A 64 0.88 18.66 -42.34
C VAL A 64 2.25 18.55 -42.98
N LEU A 65 2.77 17.33 -43.13
CA LEU A 65 4.12 17.07 -43.66
C LEU A 65 4.12 16.56 -45.11
N PHE A 66 2.94 16.32 -45.71
CA PHE A 66 2.78 15.79 -47.07
C PHE A 66 3.50 14.44 -47.33
N ILE A 67 3.94 13.75 -46.26
CA ILE A 67 4.75 12.52 -46.29
C ILE A 67 4.20 11.55 -45.22
N PRO A 68 4.11 10.24 -45.49
CA PRO A 68 3.70 9.26 -44.48
C PRO A 68 4.76 9.09 -43.38
N CYS A 69 4.33 9.08 -42.13
CA CYS A 69 5.20 8.73 -40.98
C CYS A 69 5.34 7.22 -40.84
N THR A 70 6.53 6.74 -40.49
CA THR A 70 6.85 5.29 -40.41
C THR A 70 6.71 4.73 -39.01
N SER A 71 6.98 5.51 -37.95
CA SER A 71 6.84 5.03 -36.57
C SER A 71 6.57 6.17 -35.59
N VAL A 72 5.87 5.83 -34.50
CA VAL A 72 5.60 6.73 -33.37
C VAL A 72 6.02 6.03 -32.08
N ASN A 73 6.89 6.65 -31.32
CA ASN A 73 7.37 6.17 -30.03
C ASN A 73 6.95 7.15 -28.93
N ILE A 74 6.24 6.66 -27.91
CA ILE A 74 5.80 7.46 -26.77
C ILE A 74 6.69 7.12 -25.57
N ASP A 75 7.54 8.05 -25.16
CA ASP A 75 8.37 7.94 -23.97
C ASP A 75 7.60 8.37 -22.71
N VAL A 76 7.24 7.36 -21.90
CA VAL A 76 6.62 7.52 -20.58
C VAL A 76 7.48 6.97 -19.44
N LYS A 77 8.80 6.77 -19.66
CA LYS A 77 9.68 6.06 -18.72
C LYS A 77 9.71 6.69 -17.32
N ASP A 78 9.69 8.02 -17.23
CA ASP A 78 9.67 8.76 -15.96
C ASP A 78 8.46 8.34 -15.08
N LEU A 79 7.27 8.33 -15.68
CA LEU A 79 6.03 7.98 -14.99
C LEU A 79 5.93 6.48 -14.77
N ALA A 80 6.29 5.67 -15.77
CA ALA A 80 6.22 4.22 -15.70
C ALA A 80 7.15 3.66 -14.60
N GLY A 81 8.38 4.16 -14.50
CA GLY A 81 9.34 3.72 -13.48
C GLY A 81 8.82 3.94 -12.06
N SER A 82 8.29 5.13 -11.77
CA SER A 82 7.70 5.45 -10.46
C SER A 82 6.42 4.65 -10.20
N ALA A 83 5.56 4.48 -11.20
CA ALA A 83 4.34 3.67 -11.09
C ALA A 83 4.64 2.20 -10.77
N ILE A 84 5.66 1.61 -11.41
CA ILE A 84 6.08 0.22 -11.17
C ILE A 84 6.47 0.03 -9.71
N VAL A 85 7.27 0.95 -9.14
CA VAL A 85 7.68 0.88 -7.72
C VAL A 85 6.46 0.91 -6.80
N VAL A 86 5.49 1.79 -7.07
CA VAL A 86 4.25 1.88 -6.28
C VAL A 86 3.42 0.60 -6.37
N VAL A 87 3.25 0.03 -7.57
CA VAL A 87 2.51 -1.21 -7.77
C VAL A 87 3.18 -2.37 -7.06
N LEU A 88 4.50 -2.51 -7.17
CA LEU A 88 5.27 -3.55 -6.47
C LEU A 88 5.16 -3.39 -4.95
N GLY A 89 5.24 -2.15 -4.44
CA GLY A 89 5.04 -1.86 -3.01
C GLY A 89 3.62 -2.21 -2.53
N ALA A 90 2.61 -1.96 -3.35
CA ALA A 90 1.22 -2.30 -3.04
C ALA A 90 1.01 -3.83 -3.03
N LEU A 91 1.54 -4.55 -4.01
CA LEU A 91 1.49 -6.01 -4.06
C LEU A 91 2.25 -6.65 -2.90
N LEU A 92 3.41 -6.10 -2.53
CA LEU A 92 4.14 -6.52 -1.33
C LEU A 92 3.27 -6.33 -0.08
N SER A 93 2.58 -5.20 0.04
CA SER A 93 1.66 -4.92 1.17
C SER A 93 0.51 -5.92 1.23
N VAL A 94 -0.03 -6.34 0.07
CA VAL A 94 -1.05 -7.41 -0.02
C VAL A 94 -0.48 -8.72 0.52
N VAL A 95 0.69 -9.16 0.05
CA VAL A 95 1.33 -10.40 0.54
C VAL A 95 1.56 -10.34 2.05
N VAL A 96 2.11 -9.23 2.54
CA VAL A 96 2.37 -9.01 3.97
C VAL A 96 1.05 -9.05 4.78
N SER A 97 -0.02 -8.45 4.27
CA SER A 97 -1.34 -8.47 4.93
C SER A 97 -1.90 -9.89 5.07
N VAL A 98 -1.79 -10.71 4.01
CA VAL A 98 -2.25 -12.11 4.01
C VAL A 98 -1.42 -12.94 4.99
N VAL A 99 -0.09 -12.79 4.96
CA VAL A 99 0.81 -13.51 5.88
C VAL A 99 0.44 -13.22 7.33
N TYR A 100 0.31 -11.95 7.72
CA TYR A 100 -0.02 -11.61 9.11
C TYR A 100 -1.48 -11.90 9.50
N ALA A 101 -2.40 -11.99 8.54
CA ALA A 101 -3.75 -12.47 8.79
C ALA A 101 -3.79 -13.99 9.06
N LEU A 102 -2.93 -14.77 8.39
CA LEU A 102 -2.85 -16.24 8.53
C LEU A 102 -2.06 -16.70 9.75
N VAL A 103 -1.02 -15.95 10.16
CA VAL A 103 -0.20 -16.23 11.35
C VAL A 103 -1.02 -16.60 12.60
N PRO A 104 -2.04 -15.84 13.04
CA PRO A 104 -2.84 -16.21 14.21
C PRO A 104 -3.66 -17.49 14.03
N MET A 105 -4.07 -17.83 12.80
CA MET A 105 -4.76 -19.10 12.51
C MET A 105 -3.81 -20.30 12.63
N LEU A 106 -2.56 -20.14 12.20
CA LEU A 106 -1.52 -21.16 12.27
C LEU A 106 -0.93 -21.29 13.69
N HIS A 107 -0.87 -20.20 14.46
CA HIS A 107 -0.40 -20.20 15.84
C HIS A 107 -1.28 -21.01 16.81
N THR A 108 -2.50 -21.36 16.41
CA THR A 108 -3.32 -22.35 17.11
C THR A 108 -2.63 -23.72 17.21
N PHE A 109 -1.65 -23.99 16.34
CA PHE A 109 -0.94 -25.27 16.24
C PHE A 109 0.55 -25.23 16.67
N ALA A 110 1.15 -24.05 16.91
CA ALA A 110 2.56 -23.94 17.32
C ALA A 110 2.81 -22.69 18.19
N PRO A 111 3.76 -22.69 19.15
CA PRO A 111 4.02 -21.55 20.04
C PRO A 111 4.68 -20.34 19.35
N SER A 112 4.29 -19.13 19.79
CA SER A 112 4.73 -17.82 19.26
C SER A 112 6.22 -17.54 19.42
N SER A 113 6.91 -17.33 18.29
CA SER A 113 8.28 -16.83 18.27
C SER A 113 8.32 -15.36 18.69
N SER A 114 9.20 -15.01 19.65
CA SER A 114 9.38 -13.65 20.15
C SER A 114 9.81 -12.65 19.08
N LYS A 115 10.40 -13.12 17.97
CA LYS A 115 10.87 -12.30 16.84
C LYS A 115 9.75 -11.64 16.04
N LEU A 116 8.54 -12.22 16.06
CA LEU A 116 7.39 -11.67 15.34
C LEU A 116 7.00 -10.28 15.84
N LYS A 117 7.27 -10.00 17.13
CA LYS A 117 6.93 -8.75 17.81
C LYS A 117 7.64 -7.51 17.25
N PHE A 118 8.76 -7.70 16.55
CA PHE A 118 9.50 -6.61 15.93
C PHE A 118 9.38 -6.64 14.41
N LEU A 119 9.26 -7.83 13.82
CA LEU A 119 9.23 -7.99 12.37
C LEU A 119 7.95 -7.41 11.74
N GLU A 120 6.79 -7.60 12.39
CA GLU A 120 5.51 -7.11 11.87
C GLU A 120 5.48 -5.58 11.72
N PRO A 121 5.65 -4.77 12.78
CA PRO A 121 5.63 -3.31 12.63
C PRO A 121 6.75 -2.79 11.72
N LEU A 122 7.93 -3.44 11.71
CA LEU A 122 9.03 -3.05 10.82
C LEU A 122 8.70 -3.31 9.35
N SER A 123 8.07 -4.44 9.03
CA SER A 123 7.65 -4.75 7.66
C SER A 123 6.59 -3.77 7.15
N TRP A 124 5.67 -3.32 8.00
CA TRP A 124 4.69 -2.30 7.67
C TRP A 124 5.33 -0.92 7.46
N ALA A 125 6.29 -0.55 8.30
CA ALA A 125 7.07 0.67 8.12
C ALA A 125 7.87 0.64 6.80
N PHE A 126 8.47 -0.50 6.46
CA PHE A 126 9.17 -0.69 5.19
C PHE A 126 8.22 -0.57 3.99
N CYS A 127 7.06 -1.25 4.00
CA CYS A 127 6.07 -1.13 2.93
C CYS A 127 5.58 0.31 2.75
N THR A 128 5.36 1.02 3.86
CA THR A 128 4.98 2.44 3.85
C THR A 128 6.08 3.30 3.21
N ALA A 129 7.35 3.07 3.57
CA ALA A 129 8.48 3.82 3.02
C ALA A 129 8.67 3.58 1.52
N VAL A 130 8.55 2.33 1.06
CA VAL A 130 8.60 1.98 -0.37
C VAL A 130 7.48 2.66 -1.15
N LEU A 131 6.24 2.58 -0.64
CA LEU A 131 5.09 3.23 -1.27
C LEU A 131 5.26 4.74 -1.33
N LEU A 132 5.71 5.37 -0.24
CA LEU A 132 5.94 6.81 -0.18
C LEU A 132 7.06 7.24 -1.13
N GLY A 133 8.15 6.47 -1.20
CA GLY A 133 9.26 6.71 -2.12
C GLY A 133 8.87 6.62 -3.60
N GLY A 134 7.89 5.79 -3.95
CA GLY A 134 7.33 5.74 -5.31
C GLY A 134 6.22 6.77 -5.58
N LEU A 135 5.37 7.03 -4.58
CA LEU A 135 4.21 7.93 -4.70
C LEU A 135 4.61 9.40 -4.89
N ILE A 136 5.68 9.84 -4.22
CA ILE A 136 6.19 11.21 -4.38
C ILE A 136 6.60 11.49 -5.84
N PRO A 137 7.53 10.74 -6.45
CA PRO A 137 7.90 10.97 -7.84
C PRO A 137 6.71 10.74 -8.78
N LEU A 138 5.86 9.73 -8.53
CA LEU A 138 4.68 9.48 -9.34
C LEU A 138 3.72 10.69 -9.38
N THR A 139 3.43 11.28 -8.23
CA THR A 139 2.55 12.47 -8.13
C THR A 139 3.19 13.70 -8.75
N VAL A 140 4.48 13.93 -8.54
CA VAL A 140 5.21 15.06 -9.13
C VAL A 140 5.25 14.93 -10.65
N PHE A 141 5.60 13.76 -11.18
CA PHE A 141 5.63 13.52 -12.62
C PHE A 141 4.24 13.62 -13.24
N PHE A 142 3.21 13.07 -12.60
CA PHE A 142 1.84 13.21 -13.05
C PHE A 142 1.39 14.69 -13.17
N ALA A 143 1.78 15.53 -12.22
CA ALA A 143 1.38 16.94 -12.20
C ALA A 143 2.19 17.83 -13.15
N THR A 144 3.46 17.50 -13.38
CA THR A 144 4.43 18.41 -14.04
C THR A 144 4.91 17.94 -15.40
N ARG A 145 4.88 16.64 -15.68
CA ARG A 145 5.44 16.05 -16.91
C ARG A 145 4.37 15.77 -17.95
N LYS A 146 4.85 15.59 -19.18
CA LYS A 146 4.08 15.18 -20.36
C LYS A 146 4.73 13.91 -20.93
N ALA A 147 3.96 13.12 -21.67
CA ALA A 147 4.51 12.04 -22.48
C ALA A 147 5.38 12.63 -23.60
N GLY A 148 6.61 12.15 -23.72
CA GLY A 148 7.45 12.52 -24.87
C GLY A 148 6.97 11.74 -26.08
N ILE A 149 6.67 12.40 -27.19
CA ILE A 149 6.29 11.72 -28.42
C ILE A 149 7.38 11.97 -29.46
N THR A 150 7.95 10.89 -29.95
CA THR A 150 8.93 10.88 -31.04
C THR A 150 8.27 10.27 -32.26
N VAL A 151 8.32 10.98 -33.39
CA VAL A 151 7.77 10.52 -34.66
C VAL A 151 8.91 10.42 -35.66
N MET A 152 8.97 9.32 -36.41
CA MET A 152 9.97 9.09 -37.45
C MET A 152 9.35 9.18 -38.86
N LEU A 153 10.08 9.84 -39.77
CA LEU A 153 9.85 9.87 -41.23
C LEU A 153 10.96 9.06 -41.90
N GLY A 154 10.70 7.79 -42.21
CA GLY A 154 11.75 6.84 -42.55
C GLY A 154 12.72 6.70 -41.37
N ASP A 155 13.98 7.08 -41.60
CA ASP A 155 15.06 7.09 -40.60
C ASP A 155 15.28 8.47 -39.94
N LEU A 156 14.50 9.50 -40.33
CA LEU A 156 14.67 10.86 -39.82
C LEU A 156 13.71 11.14 -38.66
N GLU A 157 14.26 11.52 -37.51
CA GLU A 157 13.49 11.95 -36.34
C GLU A 157 12.98 13.38 -36.54
N ILE A 158 11.66 13.60 -36.37
CA ILE A 158 11.08 14.94 -36.42
C ILE A 158 11.32 15.65 -35.10
N SER A 159 11.63 16.95 -35.17
CA SER A 159 11.71 17.81 -33.98
C SER A 159 10.41 17.78 -33.16
N THR A 160 10.56 17.68 -31.84
CA THR A 160 9.47 17.63 -30.86
C THR A 160 8.55 18.86 -30.90
N VAL A 161 9.03 20.02 -31.36
CA VAL A 161 8.22 21.25 -31.50
C VAL A 161 7.12 21.07 -32.55
N ILE A 162 7.44 20.44 -33.67
CA ILE A 162 6.49 20.20 -34.77
C ILE A 162 5.48 19.14 -34.35
N ILE A 163 5.93 18.14 -33.58
CA ILE A 163 5.08 17.07 -33.05
C ILE A 163 4.06 17.65 -32.06
N ASP A 164 4.48 18.53 -31.14
CA ASP A 164 3.59 19.18 -30.18
C ASP A 164 2.50 20.01 -30.88
N GLU A 165 2.84 20.78 -31.92
CA GLU A 165 1.84 21.51 -32.71
C GLU A 165 0.88 20.57 -33.44
N LEU A 166 1.40 19.46 -33.99
CA LEU A 166 0.59 18.44 -34.67
C LEU A 166 -0.41 17.78 -33.72
N LEU A 167 0.02 17.44 -32.49
CA LEU A 167 -0.82 16.87 -31.45
C LEU A 167 -1.91 17.84 -30.97
N VAL A 168 -1.60 19.14 -30.90
CA VAL A 168 -2.62 20.17 -30.63
C VAL A 168 -3.67 20.21 -31.73
N ILE A 169 -3.27 20.12 -33.00
CA ILE A 169 -4.20 20.07 -34.15
C ILE A 169 -5.08 18.81 -34.11
N LEU A 170 -4.51 17.68 -33.71
CA LEU A 170 -5.22 16.40 -33.52
C LEU A 170 -6.10 16.36 -32.26
N GLY A 171 -5.99 17.35 -31.38
CA GLY A 171 -6.70 17.37 -30.10
C GLY A 171 -6.25 16.28 -29.12
N GLU A 172 -5.04 15.72 -29.30
CA GLU A 172 -4.48 14.71 -28.40
C GLU A 172 -3.72 15.38 -27.24
N GLU A 173 -4.05 14.99 -26.00
CA GLU A 173 -3.46 15.58 -24.80
C GLU A 173 -2.26 14.77 -24.31
N THR A 174 -1.06 15.33 -24.44
CA THR A 174 0.19 14.69 -23.96
C THR A 174 0.44 14.86 -22.45
N THR A 175 -0.36 15.67 -21.77
CA THR A 175 -0.13 16.02 -20.37
C THR A 175 -0.79 15.02 -19.44
N TYR A 176 0.00 14.31 -18.63
CA TYR A 176 -0.48 13.19 -17.81
C TYR A 176 -1.69 13.53 -16.93
N LYS A 177 -1.76 14.73 -16.37
CA LYS A 177 -2.86 15.16 -15.48
C LYS A 177 -4.24 15.16 -16.16
N HIS A 178 -4.29 15.31 -17.48
CA HIS A 178 -5.53 15.36 -18.23
C HIS A 178 -5.99 13.97 -18.68
N ILE A 179 -5.06 13.02 -18.78
CA ILE A 179 -5.32 11.63 -19.10
C ILE A 179 -6.14 10.97 -17.97
N GLY A 180 -7.42 10.74 -18.23
CA GLY A 180 -8.39 10.36 -17.20
C GLY A 180 -8.09 9.04 -16.49
N TYR A 181 -7.50 8.07 -17.19
CA TYR A 181 -7.18 6.77 -16.59
C TYR A 181 -5.96 6.80 -15.68
N LEU A 182 -5.06 7.80 -15.81
CA LEU A 182 -3.91 7.95 -14.92
C LEU A 182 -4.28 8.53 -13.54
N LYS A 183 -5.39 9.28 -13.44
CA LYS A 183 -5.88 9.83 -12.16
C LYS A 183 -6.06 8.77 -11.05
N PRO A 184 -6.84 7.68 -11.26
CA PRO A 184 -7.01 6.66 -10.23
C PRO A 184 -5.70 5.93 -9.89
N LEU A 185 -4.77 5.79 -10.85
CA LEU A 185 -3.46 5.18 -10.63
C LEU A 185 -2.62 5.99 -9.63
N VAL A 186 -2.79 7.31 -9.61
CA VAL A 186 -2.08 8.21 -8.70
C VAL A 186 -2.80 8.31 -7.35
N ILE A 187 -4.13 8.35 -7.33
CA ILE A 187 -4.92 8.59 -6.12
C ILE A 187 -5.03 7.33 -5.24
N ILE A 188 -5.35 6.17 -5.81
CA ILE A 188 -5.67 4.96 -5.05
C ILE A 188 -4.49 4.48 -4.18
N PRO A 189 -3.23 4.48 -4.64
CA PRO A 189 -2.13 3.98 -3.82
C PRO A 189 -1.84 4.83 -2.57
N TRP A 190 -2.29 6.10 -2.51
CA TRP A 190 -2.22 6.89 -1.28
C TRP A 190 -3.02 6.25 -0.14
N PHE A 191 -4.16 5.65 -0.43
CA PHE A 191 -4.94 4.93 0.58
C PHE A 191 -4.19 3.69 1.06
N THR A 192 -3.56 2.94 0.16
CA THR A 192 -2.72 1.79 0.52
C THR A 192 -1.56 2.20 1.41
N MET A 193 -0.89 3.31 1.10
CA MET A 193 0.19 3.85 1.94
C MET A 193 -0.34 4.28 3.32
N PHE A 194 -1.46 4.99 3.37
CA PHE A 194 -2.07 5.43 4.63
C PHE A 194 -2.43 4.24 5.53
N PHE A 195 -3.11 3.23 4.99
CA PHE A 195 -3.48 2.06 5.79
C PHE A 195 -2.26 1.22 6.20
N SER A 196 -1.22 1.14 5.38
CA SER A 196 0.05 0.50 5.77
C SER A 196 0.73 1.23 6.92
N ALA A 197 0.69 2.57 6.94
CA ALA A 197 1.21 3.37 8.06
C ALA A 197 0.40 3.14 9.34
N VAL A 198 -0.93 3.11 9.23
CA VAL A 198 -1.81 2.77 10.36
C VAL A 198 -1.56 1.35 10.85
N ALA A 199 -1.33 0.39 9.95
CA ALA A 199 -1.00 -0.99 10.29
C ALA A 199 0.31 -1.08 11.09
N ALA A 200 1.33 -0.29 10.74
CA ALA A 200 2.57 -0.19 11.51
C ALA A 200 2.30 0.28 12.94
N GLY A 201 1.52 1.36 13.09
CA GLY A 201 1.16 1.92 14.40
C GLY A 201 0.35 0.96 15.27
N VAL A 202 -0.70 0.35 14.71
CA VAL A 202 -1.55 -0.62 15.41
C VAL A 202 -0.77 -1.86 15.81
N SER A 203 0.11 -2.38 14.94
CA SER A 203 0.95 -3.54 15.24
C SER A 203 1.96 -3.24 16.34
N TRP A 204 2.55 -2.05 16.33
CA TRP A 204 3.47 -1.60 17.36
C TRP A 204 2.80 -1.53 18.75
N VAL A 205 1.60 -0.96 18.81
CA VAL A 205 0.81 -0.90 20.07
C VAL A 205 0.40 -2.30 20.50
N TYR A 206 -0.05 -3.15 19.58
CA TYR A 206 -0.48 -4.53 19.85
C TYR A 206 0.63 -5.38 20.46
N HIS A 207 1.87 -5.25 19.99
CA HIS A 207 3.00 -6.01 20.50
C HIS A 207 3.61 -5.45 21.79
N ARG A 208 3.34 -4.18 22.10
CA ARG A 208 3.79 -3.50 23.34
C ARG A 208 2.83 -3.67 24.51
N GLN A 209 1.64 -4.25 24.32
CA GLN A 209 0.77 -4.54 25.45
C GLN A 209 1.45 -5.59 26.35
N PRO A 210 1.72 -5.28 27.64
CA PRO A 210 2.11 -6.32 28.58
C PRO A 210 0.97 -7.34 28.59
N ALA A 211 1.30 -8.62 28.48
CA ALA A 211 0.31 -9.68 28.63
C ALA A 211 -0.34 -9.48 30.00
N MET A 212 -1.53 -8.88 30.03
CA MET A 212 -2.34 -8.84 31.23
C MET A 212 -2.74 -10.28 31.48
N LYS A 213 -1.94 -10.93 32.32
CA LYS A 213 -2.16 -12.25 32.86
C LYS A 213 -3.59 -12.25 33.41
N GLN A 214 -4.48 -12.95 32.74
CA GLN A 214 -5.85 -13.17 33.17
C GLN A 214 -5.85 -14.25 34.28
N ASP A 215 -4.96 -14.10 35.27
CA ASP A 215 -4.76 -15.06 36.37
C ASP A 215 -5.59 -14.71 37.62
N GLY A 216 -6.33 -13.60 37.59
CA GLY A 216 -7.03 -13.08 38.78
C GLY A 216 -8.44 -13.63 39.02
N LEU A 217 -9.07 -14.32 38.06
CA LEU A 217 -10.51 -14.65 38.15
C LEU A 217 -10.83 -16.14 38.38
N LEU A 218 -9.85 -17.04 38.32
CA LEU A 218 -10.03 -18.45 38.67
C LEU A 218 -9.13 -18.93 39.83
N GLY A 219 -8.21 -18.09 40.32
CA GLY A 219 -7.25 -18.47 41.37
C GLY A 219 -7.72 -18.28 42.83
N ASN A 220 -8.77 -17.50 43.07
CA ASN A 220 -9.17 -17.11 44.43
C ASN A 220 -10.29 -17.97 45.05
N GLY A 221 -10.80 -18.98 44.34
CA GLY A 221 -11.86 -19.87 44.83
C GLY A 221 -11.36 -21.10 45.62
N VAL A 222 -10.10 -21.50 45.44
CA VAL A 222 -9.61 -22.79 45.96
C VAL A 222 -8.89 -22.67 47.30
N TYR A 223 -8.39 -21.48 47.67
CA TYR A 223 -7.67 -21.30 48.94
C TYR A 223 -8.55 -21.04 50.16
N ARG A 224 -9.86 -20.77 50.00
CA ARG A 224 -10.74 -20.46 51.15
C ARG A 224 -11.30 -21.71 51.87
N HIS A 225 -11.17 -22.91 51.29
CA HIS A 225 -11.72 -24.12 51.92
C HIS A 225 -10.71 -24.98 52.69
N ARG A 226 -9.42 -24.59 52.76
CA ARG A 226 -8.37 -25.40 53.41
C ARG A 226 -7.91 -24.90 54.79
N GLU A 227 -8.60 -23.94 55.38
CA GLU A 227 -8.29 -23.44 56.74
C GLU A 227 -9.27 -23.94 57.82
N MET A 228 -10.30 -24.75 57.48
CA MET A 228 -11.26 -25.27 58.47
C MET A 228 -11.00 -26.71 58.93
N SER A 229 -9.89 -27.33 58.55
CA SER A 229 -9.63 -28.75 58.86
C SER A 229 -8.32 -29.00 59.62
N GLU A 230 -7.89 -28.09 60.49
CA GLU A 230 -6.89 -28.42 61.51
C GLU A 230 -7.55 -28.61 62.89
N PRO A 231 -7.59 -29.84 63.43
CA PRO A 231 -8.00 -30.08 64.79
C PRO A 231 -6.92 -29.56 65.76
N LYS A 232 -7.29 -28.59 66.61
CA LYS A 232 -6.52 -28.19 67.79
C LYS A 232 -6.31 -29.40 68.69
N THR A 233 -5.10 -29.96 68.67
CA THR A 233 -4.63 -30.89 69.68
C THR A 233 -4.46 -30.14 71.01
N MET A 234 -5.38 -30.39 71.95
CA MET A 234 -5.21 -30.01 73.35
C MET A 234 -4.04 -30.81 73.94
N ARG A 235 -2.98 -30.12 74.38
CA ARG A 235 -2.06 -30.66 75.39
C ARG A 235 -2.74 -30.51 76.75
N VAL A 236 -3.15 -31.64 77.32
CA VAL A 236 -3.41 -31.74 78.76
C VAL A 236 -2.06 -31.97 79.44
N GLY A 237 -1.69 -31.10 80.35
CA GLY A 237 -0.53 -31.28 81.21
C GLY A 237 -0.82 -32.30 82.31
N ALA A 238 0.16 -33.13 82.59
CA ALA A 238 0.39 -33.82 83.85
C ALA A 238 1.90 -33.97 84.02
#